data_AF-U9UDN2-F1
#
_entry.id   AF-U9UDN2-F1
#
_cell.length_a   1.000
_cell.length_b   1.000
_cell.length_c   1.000
_cell.angle_alpha   90.00
_cell.angle_beta   90.00
_cell.angle_gamma   90.00
#
_symmetry.space_group_name_H-M   'P 1'
#
loop_
_entity.id
_entity.type
_entity.pdbx_description
1 polymer ?
#
loop_
_entity_poly.entity_id
_entity_poly.type
_entity_poly.pdbx_seq_one_letter_code
_entity_poly.pdbx_strand_id
1 'polypeptide(L)'
;MPDESYYSKLLSELDTVGWDKLESIDPSLKSLTLILNDSSGRKHKIYISLSFSYPQTPLTVQIDLPSSASKMSNPTINFNDIISFYSKEVEKFQEVWSMLDDIDANTWVLEPDKPKRSDMSRRIALGNHCSLFIKLDEFNPKKLCDYTLFGAESFITPLRTNIAKNFNNWDLLLSIRQNLEKILEINFPSPEESSDFNVACGICYAYRLDDVIPDQTCSNAKCGQPFHQVCLYEWLRAIPSTTQTFNRLRGDCPYCND
;
A
#
# COMPACT_ATOMS: atom_id res chain seq x y z
N MET A 1 26.95 -0.07 -29.73
CA MET A 1 25.58 -0.08 -30.26
C MET A 1 25.14 -1.54 -30.33
N PRO A 2 23.85 -1.86 -30.08
CA PRO A 2 23.35 -3.22 -30.25
C PRO A 2 23.58 -3.70 -31.70
N ASP A 3 23.88 -4.99 -31.87
CA ASP A 3 24.08 -5.61 -33.18
C ASP A 3 22.76 -6.19 -33.74
N GLU A 4 22.81 -6.79 -34.94
CA GLU A 4 21.63 -7.41 -35.56
C GLU A 4 21.04 -8.55 -34.72
N SER A 5 21.88 -9.27 -33.97
CA SER A 5 21.45 -10.39 -33.12
C SER A 5 20.54 -9.93 -31.98
N TYR A 6 20.78 -8.72 -31.46
CA TYR A 6 19.93 -8.09 -30.45
C TYR A 6 18.49 -7.90 -30.96
N TYR A 7 18.34 -7.22 -32.10
CA TYR A 7 17.01 -6.83 -32.62
C TYR A 7 16.24 -8.04 -33.15
N SER A 8 16.92 -8.93 -33.87
CA SER A 8 16.30 -10.17 -34.35
C SER A 8 15.80 -11.03 -33.20
N LYS A 9 16.58 -11.16 -32.12
CA LYS A 9 16.15 -11.91 -30.94
C LYS A 9 14.96 -11.25 -30.25
N LEU A 10 15.01 -9.93 -30.02
CA LEU A 10 13.91 -9.19 -29.40
C LEU A 10 12.59 -9.38 -30.14
N LEU A 11 12.59 -9.20 -31.47
CA LEU A 11 11.40 -9.40 -32.29
C LEU A 11 10.91 -10.85 -32.24
N SER A 12 11.82 -11.83 -32.34
CA SER A 12 11.46 -13.25 -32.24
C SER A 12 10.81 -13.62 -30.90
N GLU A 13 11.23 -12.99 -29.80
CA GLU A 13 10.63 -13.23 -28.49
C GLU A 13 9.26 -12.58 -28.36
N LEU A 14 9.06 -11.40 -28.92
CA LEU A 14 7.75 -10.73 -28.96
C LEU A 14 6.75 -11.52 -29.82
N ASP A 15 7.19 -12.04 -30.97
CA ASP A 15 6.38 -12.94 -31.81
C ASP A 15 6.00 -14.22 -31.06
N THR A 16 6.92 -14.76 -30.26
CA THR A 16 6.68 -15.99 -29.49
C THR A 16 5.74 -15.75 -28.31
N VAL A 17 5.92 -14.66 -27.56
CA VAL A 17 5.14 -14.39 -26.34
C VAL A 17 3.74 -13.86 -26.66
N GLY A 18 3.60 -13.18 -27.80
CA GLY A 18 2.40 -12.49 -28.26
C GLY A 18 2.51 -10.98 -28.10
N TRP A 19 2.30 -10.24 -29.20
CA TRP A 19 2.31 -8.77 -29.21
C TRP A 19 1.17 -8.17 -28.38
N ASP A 20 0.09 -8.91 -28.15
CA ASP A 20 -1.02 -8.54 -27.26
C ASP A 20 -0.58 -8.36 -25.80
N LYS A 21 0.53 -9.01 -25.41
CA LYS A 21 1.12 -8.86 -24.07
C LYS A 21 2.07 -7.68 -23.96
N LEU A 22 2.44 -7.01 -25.04
CA LEU A 22 3.33 -5.84 -24.98
C LEU A 22 2.51 -4.58 -24.64
N GLU A 23 2.76 -3.98 -23.48
CA GLU A 23 2.13 -2.69 -23.11
C GLU A 23 2.86 -1.52 -23.75
N SER A 24 4.18 -1.52 -23.64
CA SER A 24 5.03 -0.42 -24.07
C SER A 24 6.46 -0.89 -24.26
N ILE A 25 7.16 -0.24 -25.18
CA ILE A 25 8.59 -0.41 -25.41
C ILE A 25 9.25 0.96 -25.38
N ASP A 26 10.39 1.06 -24.69
CA ASP A 26 11.16 2.29 -24.64
C ASP A 26 11.76 2.60 -26.02
N PRO A 27 11.79 3.87 -26.48
CA PRO A 27 12.33 4.23 -27.80
C PRO A 27 13.81 3.86 -28.00
N SER A 28 14.59 3.73 -26.93
CA SER A 28 15.97 3.25 -27.01
C SER A 28 16.07 1.72 -27.13
N LEU A 29 14.92 1.02 -27.09
CA LEU A 29 14.76 -0.42 -27.14
C LEU A 29 15.50 -1.15 -26.02
N LYS A 30 15.81 -0.47 -24.91
CA LYS A 30 16.52 -1.03 -23.75
C LYS A 30 15.61 -1.53 -22.64
N SER A 31 14.33 -1.25 -22.74
CA SER A 31 13.35 -1.75 -21.78
C SER A 31 11.99 -1.85 -22.42
N LEU A 32 11.17 -2.73 -21.86
CA LEU A 32 9.79 -2.91 -22.25
C LEU A 32 8.95 -3.36 -21.06
N THR A 33 7.64 -3.25 -21.21
CA THR A 33 6.67 -3.70 -20.22
C THR A 33 5.74 -4.74 -20.85
N LEU A 34 5.72 -5.93 -20.27
CA LEU A 34 4.75 -6.97 -20.61
C LEU A 34 3.57 -6.94 -19.64
N ILE A 35 2.43 -7.41 -20.12
CA ILE A 35 1.18 -7.54 -19.39
C ILE A 35 0.92 -9.01 -19.11
N LEU A 36 0.54 -9.29 -17.87
CA LEU A 36 0.03 -10.58 -17.43
C LEU A 36 -1.33 -10.34 -16.77
N ASN A 37 -2.36 -11.08 -17.18
CA ASN A 37 -3.65 -11.09 -16.49
C ASN A 37 -3.73 -12.35 -15.63
N ASP A 38 -4.13 -12.20 -14.36
CA ASP A 38 -4.39 -13.35 -13.48
C ASP A 38 -5.80 -13.92 -13.68
N SER A 39 -6.10 -15.01 -12.97
CA SER A 39 -7.39 -15.70 -13.03
C SER A 39 -8.60 -14.85 -12.63
N SER A 40 -8.40 -13.75 -11.88
CA SER A 40 -9.44 -12.79 -11.51
C SER A 40 -9.53 -11.62 -12.49
N GLY A 41 -8.75 -11.63 -13.58
CA GLY A 41 -8.72 -10.56 -14.58
C GLY A 41 -7.91 -9.34 -14.15
N ARG A 42 -7.13 -9.41 -13.08
CA ARG A 42 -6.27 -8.30 -12.65
C ARG A 42 -5.05 -8.22 -13.56
N LYS A 43 -4.72 -7.00 -13.96
CA LYS A 43 -3.58 -6.69 -14.82
C LYS A 43 -2.31 -6.51 -13.99
N HIS A 44 -1.27 -7.28 -14.30
CA HIS A 44 0.07 -7.22 -13.73
C HIS A 44 1.07 -6.74 -14.78
N LYS A 45 1.95 -5.81 -14.40
CA LYS A 45 2.97 -5.25 -15.29
C LYS A 45 4.34 -5.82 -14.97
N ILE A 46 4.99 -6.39 -15.97
CA ILE A 46 6.33 -6.96 -15.88
C ILE A 46 7.28 -6.04 -16.63
N TYR A 47 8.10 -5.30 -15.90
CA TYR A 47 9.12 -4.43 -16.46
C TYR A 47 10.38 -5.24 -16.73
N ILE A 48 10.85 -5.21 -17.97
CA ILE A 48 12.02 -5.93 -18.44
C ILE A 48 13.05 -4.91 -18.91
N SER A 49 14.26 -4.96 -18.36
CA SER A 49 15.40 -4.21 -18.85
C SER A 49 16.34 -5.12 -19.63
N LEU A 50 16.69 -4.66 -20.83
CA LEU A 50 17.55 -5.30 -21.81
C LEU A 50 18.93 -4.64 -21.75
N SER A 51 19.96 -5.44 -21.46
CA SER A 51 21.34 -4.96 -21.50
C SER A 51 21.83 -4.84 -22.94
N PHE A 52 22.86 -4.04 -23.22
CA PHE A 52 23.49 -3.98 -24.55
C PHE A 52 24.07 -5.33 -25.03
N SER A 53 24.29 -6.27 -24.11
CA SER A 53 24.78 -7.61 -24.39
C SER A 53 23.65 -8.64 -24.51
N TYR A 54 22.38 -8.24 -24.47
CA TYR A 54 21.26 -9.13 -24.77
C TYR A 54 21.41 -9.71 -26.20
N PRO A 55 21.19 -11.02 -26.40
CA PRO A 55 20.66 -12.01 -25.45
C PRO A 55 21.70 -12.80 -24.65
N GLN A 56 22.97 -12.43 -24.69
CA GLN A 56 24.06 -13.15 -24.00
C GLN A 56 24.05 -12.95 -22.48
N THR A 57 23.37 -11.89 -22.00
CA THR A 57 23.21 -11.62 -20.57
C THR A 57 21.77 -11.82 -20.12
N PRO A 58 21.56 -12.16 -18.83
CA PRO A 58 20.22 -12.34 -18.29
C PRO A 58 19.39 -11.06 -18.32
N LEU A 59 18.08 -11.21 -18.43
CA LEU A 59 17.11 -10.13 -18.34
C LEU A 59 16.98 -9.66 -16.89
N THR A 60 16.90 -8.34 -16.70
CA THR A 60 16.52 -7.78 -15.39
C THR A 60 15.02 -7.58 -15.38
N VAL A 61 14.34 -8.20 -14.42
CA VAL A 61 12.86 -8.21 -14.34
C VAL A 61 12.39 -7.60 -13.04
N GLN A 62 11.37 -6.74 -13.14
CA GLN A 62 10.68 -6.15 -12.00
C GLN A 62 9.17 -6.30 -12.19
N ILE A 63 8.48 -6.63 -11.10
CA ILE A 63 7.03 -6.78 -11.03
C ILE A 63 6.59 -6.40 -9.61
N ASP A 64 5.46 -5.71 -9.49
CA ASP A 64 4.89 -5.33 -8.20
C ASP A 64 4.20 -6.53 -7.55
N LEU A 65 4.94 -7.29 -6.74
CA LEU A 65 4.43 -8.44 -6.00
C LEU A 65 4.65 -8.29 -4.49
N PRO A 66 3.89 -9.01 -3.65
CA PRO A 66 4.13 -9.06 -2.22
C PRO A 66 5.56 -9.52 -1.90
N SER A 67 6.06 -9.09 -0.75
CA SER A 67 7.46 -9.30 -0.36
C SER A 67 7.86 -10.76 -0.23
N SER A 68 6.92 -11.66 0.04
CA SER A 68 7.17 -13.11 0.11
C SER A 68 7.24 -13.79 -1.25
N ALA A 69 6.90 -13.08 -2.33
CA ALA A 69 6.87 -13.66 -3.67
C ALA A 69 8.24 -14.23 -4.06
N SER A 70 8.19 -15.43 -4.64
CA SER A 70 9.37 -16.11 -5.14
C SER A 70 9.95 -15.31 -6.29
N LYS A 71 11.25 -15.02 -6.20
CA LYS A 71 11.98 -14.46 -7.32
C LYS A 71 12.47 -15.59 -8.22
N MET A 72 12.45 -15.34 -9.51
CA MET A 72 12.94 -16.29 -10.49
C MET A 72 14.45 -16.52 -10.26
N SER A 73 14.83 -17.77 -9.97
CA SER A 73 16.16 -18.11 -9.42
C SER A 73 17.28 -18.23 -10.46
N ASN A 74 16.97 -18.20 -11.76
CA ASN A 74 17.92 -18.45 -12.84
C ASN A 74 18.10 -17.21 -13.73
N PRO A 75 19.26 -17.08 -14.41
CA PRO A 75 19.43 -16.08 -15.45
C PRO A 75 18.48 -16.38 -16.62
N THR A 76 17.30 -15.80 -16.59
CA THR A 76 16.33 -15.96 -17.68
C THR A 76 16.70 -15.05 -18.83
N ILE A 77 16.80 -15.65 -20.00
CA ILE A 77 17.17 -14.96 -21.23
C ILE A 77 15.98 -14.73 -22.16
N ASN A 78 14.81 -15.31 -21.88
CA ASN A 78 13.64 -15.21 -22.75
C ASN A 78 12.35 -14.79 -22.03
N PHE A 79 11.45 -14.11 -22.75
CA PHE A 79 10.19 -13.58 -22.21
C PHE A 79 9.15 -14.65 -21.87
N ASN A 80 9.14 -15.79 -22.57
CA ASN A 80 8.15 -16.83 -22.33
C ASN A 80 8.34 -17.52 -20.96
N ASP A 81 9.59 -17.75 -20.55
CA ASP A 81 9.91 -18.28 -19.24
C ASP A 81 9.54 -17.30 -18.13
N ILE A 82 9.74 -15.99 -18.35
CA ILE A 82 9.31 -14.92 -17.44
C ILE A 82 7.80 -14.98 -17.26
N ILE A 83 7.04 -14.97 -18.35
CA ILE A 83 5.58 -15.02 -18.31
C ILE A 83 5.11 -16.30 -17.62
N SER A 84 5.62 -17.47 -18.03
CA SER A 84 5.26 -18.77 -17.44
C SER A 84 5.52 -18.84 -15.93
N PHE A 85 6.64 -18.29 -15.46
CA PHE A 85 6.97 -18.22 -14.04
C PHE A 85 6.00 -17.31 -13.29
N TYR A 86 5.85 -16.04 -13.72
CA TYR A 86 5.03 -15.07 -13.01
C TYR A 86 3.53 -15.36 -13.13
N SER A 87 3.06 -15.99 -14.22
CA SER A 87 1.69 -16.52 -14.32
C SER A 87 1.36 -17.49 -13.19
N LYS A 88 2.32 -18.27 -12.70
CA LYS A 88 2.09 -19.18 -11.56
C LYS A 88 2.25 -18.46 -10.22
N GLU A 89 3.17 -17.50 -10.16
CA GLU A 89 3.45 -16.78 -8.93
C GLU A 89 2.28 -15.88 -8.50
N VAL A 90 1.66 -15.16 -9.44
CA VAL A 90 0.50 -14.28 -9.15
C VAL A 90 -0.71 -15.05 -8.61
N GLU A 91 -0.87 -16.32 -8.99
CA GLU A 91 -2.01 -17.13 -8.54
C GLU A 91 -1.94 -17.47 -7.04
N LYS A 92 -0.77 -17.34 -6.41
CA LYS A 92 -0.62 -17.57 -4.97
C LYS A 92 -1.28 -16.49 -4.11
N PHE A 93 -1.49 -15.30 -4.66
CA PHE A 93 -1.92 -14.11 -3.93
C PHE A 93 -3.38 -13.71 -4.22
N GLN A 94 -4.14 -14.56 -4.92
CA GLN A 94 -5.52 -14.25 -5.33
C GLN A 94 -6.43 -13.92 -4.15
N GLU A 95 -6.29 -14.63 -3.03
CA GLU A 95 -7.17 -14.40 -1.87
C GLU A 95 -6.88 -13.05 -1.21
N VAL A 96 -5.60 -12.70 -0.99
CA VAL A 96 -5.24 -11.42 -0.35
C VAL A 96 -5.59 -10.25 -1.24
N TRP A 97 -5.34 -10.34 -2.55
CA TRP A 97 -5.74 -9.30 -3.49
C TRP A 97 -7.24 -9.14 -3.60
N SER A 98 -8.03 -10.21 -3.48
CA SER A 98 -9.49 -10.09 -3.43
C SER A 98 -9.98 -9.35 -2.19
N MET A 99 -9.36 -9.58 -1.03
CA MET A 99 -9.69 -8.82 0.18
C MET A 99 -9.28 -7.35 0.05
N LEU A 100 -8.12 -7.06 -0.52
CA LEU A 100 -7.65 -5.70 -0.75
C LEU A 100 -8.51 -4.97 -1.79
N ASP A 101 -8.91 -5.63 -2.88
CA ASP A 101 -9.82 -5.04 -3.88
C ASP A 101 -11.17 -4.67 -3.26
N ASP A 102 -11.72 -5.52 -2.37
CA ASP A 102 -12.97 -5.21 -1.66
C ASP A 102 -12.82 -4.00 -0.73
N ILE A 103 -11.68 -3.86 -0.04
CA ILE A 103 -11.37 -2.67 0.76
C ILE A 103 -11.24 -1.43 -0.13
N ASP A 104 -10.44 -1.53 -1.20
CA ASP A 104 -10.12 -0.42 -2.11
C ASP A 104 -11.38 0.08 -2.84
N ALA A 105 -12.34 -0.80 -3.13
CA ALA A 105 -13.58 -0.45 -3.81
C ALA A 105 -14.68 0.10 -2.89
N ASN A 106 -14.69 -0.29 -1.61
CA ASN A 106 -15.83 -0.03 -0.71
C ASN A 106 -15.47 0.83 0.51
N THR A 107 -14.25 1.35 0.61
CA THR A 107 -13.82 2.18 1.73
C THR A 107 -12.99 3.36 1.25
N TRP A 108 -12.82 4.37 2.09
CA TRP A 108 -11.87 5.43 1.82
C TRP A 108 -10.47 5.08 2.34
N VAL A 109 -9.62 4.60 1.43
CA VAL A 109 -8.18 4.36 1.67
C VAL A 109 -7.42 5.69 1.64
N LEU A 110 -6.73 5.98 2.74
CA LEU A 110 -5.88 7.15 2.93
C LEU A 110 -4.42 6.87 2.55
N GLU A 111 -3.92 5.67 2.88
CA GLU A 111 -2.54 5.25 2.59
C GLU A 111 -2.47 3.76 2.21
N PRO A 112 -1.73 3.39 1.16
CA PRO A 112 -1.10 4.27 0.17
C PRO A 112 -2.13 4.99 -0.72
N ASP A 113 -1.77 6.16 -1.26
CA ASP A 113 -2.64 6.94 -2.17
C ASP A 113 -2.97 6.19 -3.47
N LYS A 114 -1.98 5.44 -3.98
CA LYS A 114 -2.09 4.62 -5.18
C LYS A 114 -1.61 3.22 -4.85
N PRO A 115 -2.50 2.36 -4.31
CA PRO A 115 -2.09 1.05 -3.86
C PRO A 115 -1.56 0.18 -4.99
N LYS A 116 -0.43 -0.48 -4.72
CA LYS A 116 0.17 -1.49 -5.60
C LYS A 116 -0.17 -2.89 -5.10
N ARG A 117 0.06 -3.88 -5.97
CA ARG A 117 -0.10 -5.30 -5.64
C ARG A 117 0.94 -5.82 -4.65
N SER A 118 2.03 -5.08 -4.42
CA SER A 118 2.99 -5.30 -3.34
C SER A 118 2.52 -4.79 -1.97
N ASP A 119 1.52 -3.90 -1.93
CA ASP A 119 1.16 -3.18 -0.71
C ASP A 119 0.09 -3.96 0.07
N MET A 120 0.53 -4.65 1.13
CA MET A 120 -0.34 -5.52 1.94
C MET A 120 -1.05 -4.79 3.10
N SER A 121 -0.86 -3.47 3.19
CA SER A 121 -1.47 -2.65 4.23
C SER A 121 -2.36 -1.57 3.64
N ARG A 122 -3.35 -1.15 4.43
CA ARG A 122 -4.24 -0.04 4.14
C ARG A 122 -4.46 0.78 5.40
N ARG A 123 -4.37 2.10 5.28
CA ARG A 123 -4.93 3.03 6.26
C ARG A 123 -6.27 3.51 5.74
N ILE A 124 -7.33 3.22 6.47
CA ILE A 124 -8.71 3.40 6.06
C ILE A 124 -9.34 4.46 6.96
N ALA A 125 -10.05 5.44 6.40
CA ALA A 125 -10.80 6.41 7.17
C ALA A 125 -11.97 5.76 7.93
N LEU A 126 -12.26 6.25 9.14
CA LEU A 126 -13.37 5.82 9.99
C LEU A 126 -14.41 6.93 10.25
N GLY A 127 -14.17 8.16 9.76
CA GLY A 127 -14.91 9.36 10.16
C GLY A 127 -14.29 10.07 11.36
N ASN A 128 -14.72 11.31 11.65
CA ASN A 128 -14.28 12.10 12.81
C ASN A 128 -12.74 12.20 12.96
N HIS A 129 -12.02 12.39 11.85
CA HIS A 129 -10.55 12.40 11.80
C HIS A 129 -9.87 11.15 12.39
N CYS A 130 -10.58 10.01 12.44
CA CYS A 130 -10.05 8.74 12.91
C CYS A 130 -9.75 7.79 11.75
N SER A 131 -8.70 7.01 11.85
CA SER A 131 -8.35 6.03 10.80
C SER A 131 -7.89 4.72 11.40
N LEU A 132 -8.10 3.64 10.65
CA LEU A 132 -7.63 2.30 10.95
C LEU A 132 -6.54 1.91 9.97
N PHE A 133 -5.33 1.69 10.47
CA PHE A 133 -4.33 0.94 9.72
C PHE A 133 -4.54 -0.54 9.92
N ILE A 134 -4.51 -1.31 8.84
CA ILE A 134 -4.47 -2.78 8.83
C ILE A 134 -3.34 -3.29 7.96
N LYS A 135 -2.78 -4.45 8.30
CA LYS A 135 -1.83 -5.18 7.46
C LYS A 135 -2.25 -6.65 7.33
N LEU A 136 -2.57 -7.06 6.11
CA LEU A 136 -3.05 -8.41 5.82
C LEU A 136 -1.88 -9.38 5.69
N ASP A 137 -2.09 -10.62 6.13
CA ASP A 137 -1.19 -11.73 5.85
C ASP A 137 -1.37 -12.19 4.40
N GLU A 138 -0.26 -12.38 3.69
CA GLU A 138 -0.25 -12.68 2.26
C GLU A 138 -0.86 -14.06 1.94
N PHE A 139 -0.79 -15.00 2.89
CA PHE A 139 -1.22 -16.40 2.69
C PHE A 139 -2.43 -16.79 3.54
N ASN A 140 -2.80 -15.97 4.52
CA ASN A 140 -3.94 -16.17 5.41
C ASN A 140 -4.75 -14.89 5.59
N PRO A 141 -5.15 -14.21 4.50
CA PRO A 141 -5.68 -12.85 4.54
C PRO A 141 -7.03 -12.72 5.25
N LYS A 142 -7.73 -13.83 5.51
CA LYS A 142 -9.00 -13.87 6.27
C LYS A 142 -8.82 -14.01 7.77
N LYS A 143 -7.61 -14.35 8.24
CA LYS A 143 -7.32 -14.34 9.69
C LYS A 143 -7.32 -12.90 10.18
N LEU A 144 -7.41 -12.75 11.50
CA LEU A 144 -7.24 -11.45 12.13
C LEU A 144 -5.89 -10.85 11.73
N CYS A 145 -5.95 -9.62 11.24
CA CYS A 145 -4.80 -8.83 10.81
C CYS A 145 -4.22 -7.98 11.95
N ASP A 146 -2.98 -7.57 11.80
CA ASP A 146 -2.42 -6.50 12.64
C ASP A 146 -3.17 -5.20 12.34
N TYR A 147 -3.55 -4.46 13.38
CA TYR A 147 -4.27 -3.20 13.23
C TYR A 147 -3.79 -2.12 14.18
N THR A 148 -4.01 -0.85 13.81
CA THR A 148 -3.72 0.31 14.66
C THR A 148 -4.76 1.41 14.41
N LEU A 149 -5.31 1.95 15.49
CA LEU A 149 -6.28 3.05 15.46
C LEU A 149 -5.56 4.39 15.68
N PHE A 150 -5.88 5.38 14.86
CA PHE A 150 -5.36 6.75 14.93
C PHE A 150 -6.52 7.73 15.06
N GLY A 151 -6.36 8.76 15.89
CA GLY A 151 -7.36 9.79 16.11
C GLY A 151 -7.36 10.28 17.57
N ALA A 152 -8.19 11.28 17.87
CA ALA A 152 -8.33 11.77 19.24
C ALA A 152 -8.96 10.69 20.14
N GLU A 153 -8.48 10.59 21.39
CA GLU A 153 -8.88 9.53 22.32
C GLU A 153 -10.39 9.49 22.60
N SER A 154 -11.08 10.63 22.51
CA SER A 154 -12.55 10.71 22.65
C SER A 154 -13.29 9.90 21.59
N PHE A 155 -12.74 9.77 20.38
CA PHE A 155 -13.34 9.03 19.28
C PHE A 155 -12.80 7.59 19.18
N ILE A 156 -11.54 7.37 19.58
CA ILE A 156 -10.91 6.04 19.52
C ILE A 156 -11.38 5.12 20.67
N THR A 157 -11.65 5.67 21.85
CA THR A 157 -12.03 4.87 23.02
C THR A 157 -13.28 4.01 22.78
N PRO A 158 -14.40 4.54 22.22
CA PRO A 158 -15.56 3.72 21.88
C PRO A 158 -15.25 2.59 20.89
N LEU A 159 -14.42 2.85 19.88
CA LEU A 159 -14.01 1.85 18.89
C LEU A 159 -13.21 0.71 19.53
N ARG A 160 -12.31 1.02 20.46
CA ARG A 160 -11.57 -0.01 21.24
C ARG A 160 -12.52 -0.85 22.09
N THR A 161 -13.54 -0.25 22.71
CA THR A 161 -14.57 -0.97 23.46
C THR A 161 -15.35 -1.92 22.55
N ASN A 162 -15.76 -1.48 21.37
CA ASN A 162 -16.46 -2.32 20.40
C ASN A 162 -15.61 -3.49 19.93
N ILE A 163 -14.33 -3.26 19.62
CA ILE A 163 -13.39 -4.33 19.28
C ILE A 163 -13.32 -5.36 20.41
N ALA A 164 -13.07 -4.93 21.65
CA ALA A 164 -12.92 -5.84 22.79
C ALA A 164 -14.19 -6.68 23.04
N LYS A 165 -15.36 -6.10 22.83
CA LYS A 165 -16.67 -6.77 22.98
C LYS A 165 -16.92 -7.78 21.86
N ASN A 166 -16.62 -7.41 20.62
CA ASN A 166 -17.05 -8.15 19.43
C ASN A 166 -15.95 -9.06 18.84
N PHE A 167 -14.75 -9.06 19.41
CA PHE A 167 -13.58 -9.76 18.89
C PHE A 167 -13.82 -11.23 18.57
N ASN A 168 -14.57 -11.94 19.42
CA ASN A 168 -14.86 -13.37 19.26
C ASN A 168 -15.86 -13.67 18.13
N ASN A 169 -16.44 -12.65 17.51
CA ASN A 169 -17.40 -12.79 16.40
C ASN A 169 -16.73 -12.75 15.03
N TRP A 170 -15.39 -12.80 14.97
CA TRP A 170 -14.65 -12.86 13.70
C TRP A 170 -15.03 -14.10 12.90
N ASP A 171 -15.51 -13.90 11.67
CA ASP A 171 -16.02 -14.96 10.80
C ASP A 171 -15.15 -15.10 9.55
N LEU A 172 -14.52 -16.26 9.39
CA LEU A 172 -13.65 -16.58 8.24
C LEU A 172 -14.42 -16.72 6.92
N LEU A 173 -15.75 -16.75 6.95
CA LEU A 173 -16.58 -16.76 5.74
C LEU A 173 -16.82 -15.35 5.17
N LEU A 174 -16.55 -14.31 5.96
CA LEU A 174 -16.70 -12.92 5.55
C LEU A 174 -15.39 -12.34 5.02
N SER A 175 -15.51 -11.27 4.25
CA SER A 175 -14.35 -10.42 3.93
C SER A 175 -13.79 -9.74 5.18
N ILE A 176 -12.54 -9.28 5.09
CA ILE A 176 -11.93 -8.47 6.15
C ILE A 176 -12.74 -7.21 6.43
N ARG A 177 -13.17 -6.50 5.39
CA ARG A 177 -13.99 -5.29 5.54
C ARG A 177 -15.27 -5.58 6.31
N GLN A 178 -16.02 -6.62 5.93
CA GLN A 178 -17.26 -7.00 6.62
C GLN A 178 -17.04 -7.40 8.09
N ASN A 179 -15.94 -8.09 8.39
CA ASN A 179 -15.58 -8.37 9.78
C ASN A 179 -15.29 -7.08 10.56
N LEU A 180 -14.51 -6.17 9.98
CA LEU A 180 -14.16 -4.90 10.62
C LEU A 180 -15.38 -4.01 10.86
N GLU A 181 -16.30 -3.89 9.88
CA GLU A 181 -17.58 -3.19 10.03
C GLU A 181 -18.38 -3.74 11.21
N LYS A 182 -18.54 -5.06 11.30
CA LYS A 182 -19.27 -5.73 12.39
C LYS A 182 -18.60 -5.53 13.74
N ILE A 183 -17.28 -5.65 13.81
CA ILE A 183 -16.53 -5.58 15.06
C ILE A 183 -16.48 -4.16 15.60
N LEU A 184 -16.24 -3.19 14.73
CA LEU A 184 -16.23 -1.77 15.08
C LEU A 184 -17.63 -1.20 15.28
N GLU A 185 -18.66 -1.90 14.80
CA GLU A 185 -20.07 -1.45 14.75
C GLU A 185 -20.21 -0.14 13.95
N ILE A 186 -19.55 -0.08 12.79
CA ILE A 186 -19.57 1.07 11.87
C ILE A 186 -19.86 0.64 10.44
N ASN A 187 -20.24 1.60 9.61
CA ASN A 187 -20.09 1.50 8.16
C ASN A 187 -18.89 2.35 7.77
N PHE A 188 -18.00 1.82 6.91
CA PHE A 188 -16.87 2.61 6.43
C PHE A 188 -17.38 3.79 5.59
N PRO A 189 -16.81 5.00 5.77
CA PRO A 189 -17.16 6.14 4.94
C PRO A 189 -16.69 5.93 3.50
N SER A 190 -17.50 6.40 2.55
CA SER A 190 -17.05 6.55 1.17
C SER A 190 -16.24 7.85 0.99
N PRO A 191 -15.31 7.91 0.02
CA PRO A 191 -14.59 9.15 -0.31
C PRO A 191 -15.51 10.32 -0.71
N GLU A 192 -16.70 10.03 -1.25
CA GLU A 192 -17.65 11.04 -1.71
C GLU A 192 -18.44 11.70 -0.57
N GLU A 193 -18.60 11.00 0.55
CA GLU A 193 -19.45 11.44 1.68
C GLU A 193 -18.69 12.26 2.74
N SER A 194 -17.36 12.29 2.68
CA SER A 194 -16.53 12.73 3.79
C SER A 194 -15.43 13.69 3.30
N SER A 195 -15.52 14.97 3.65
CA SER A 195 -14.43 15.94 3.41
C SER A 195 -13.41 15.97 4.56
N ASP A 196 -13.67 15.21 5.62
CA ASP A 196 -13.04 15.42 6.93
C ASP A 196 -11.60 14.91 7.02
N PHE A 197 -11.11 14.11 6.08
CA PHE A 197 -9.74 13.59 6.17
C PHE A 197 -8.67 14.46 5.51
N ASN A 198 -9.04 15.49 4.73
CA ASN A 198 -8.06 16.37 4.08
C ASN A 198 -7.60 17.52 4.98
N VAL A 199 -7.37 17.27 6.27
CA VAL A 199 -6.90 18.30 7.21
C VAL A 199 -5.39 18.42 7.13
N ALA A 200 -4.92 19.61 6.79
CA ALA A 200 -3.50 19.90 6.69
C ALA A 200 -2.79 19.83 8.05
N CYS A 201 -1.51 19.45 8.02
CA CYS A 201 -0.62 19.53 9.17
C CYS A 201 -0.58 20.94 9.73
N GLY A 202 -0.73 21.09 11.05
CA GLY A 202 -0.67 22.40 11.72
C GLY A 202 0.71 23.08 11.71
N ILE A 203 1.75 22.45 11.14
CA ILE A 203 3.11 23.00 11.05
C ILE A 203 3.47 23.32 9.59
N CYS A 204 3.41 22.33 8.69
CA CYS A 204 3.81 22.51 7.30
C CYS A 204 2.65 22.92 6.37
N TYR A 205 1.42 22.94 6.86
CA TYR A 205 0.19 23.25 6.10
C TYR A 205 -0.03 22.39 4.85
N ALA A 206 0.66 21.25 4.75
CA ALA A 206 0.44 20.25 3.74
C ALA A 206 -0.39 19.09 4.31
N TYR A 207 -1.26 18.51 3.48
CA TYR A 207 -1.94 17.26 3.81
C TYR A 207 -1.05 16.03 3.57
N ARG A 208 -0.22 16.05 2.52
CA ARG A 208 0.77 14.98 2.26
C ARG A 208 2.18 15.56 2.33
N LEU A 209 3.06 14.88 3.05
CA LEU A 209 4.50 15.11 3.08
C LEU A 209 5.18 13.77 2.83
N ASP A 210 5.82 13.61 1.66
CA ASP A 210 6.44 12.36 1.21
C ASP A 210 5.49 11.14 1.34
N ASP A 211 4.28 11.29 0.80
CA ASP A 211 3.16 10.34 0.85
C ASP A 211 2.54 10.09 2.24
N VAL A 212 3.12 10.61 3.33
CA VAL A 212 2.60 10.47 4.70
C VAL A 212 1.56 11.56 5.02
N ILE A 213 0.52 11.19 5.77
CA ILE A 213 -0.53 12.12 6.25
C ILE A 213 -0.37 12.46 7.74
N PRO A 214 -0.93 13.60 8.22
CA PRO A 214 -0.92 13.98 9.63
C PRO A 214 -1.66 12.95 10.49
N ASP A 215 -0.98 12.39 11.48
CA ASP A 215 -1.51 11.33 12.33
C ASP A 215 -1.32 11.57 13.83
N GLN A 216 -0.52 12.57 14.19
CA GLN A 216 -0.34 13.00 15.56
C GLN A 216 -1.35 14.11 15.87
N THR A 217 -2.32 13.84 16.74
CA THR A 217 -3.34 14.82 17.13
C THR A 217 -3.05 15.40 18.51
N CYS A 218 -3.31 16.70 18.68
CA CYS A 218 -3.25 17.33 20.00
C CYS A 218 -4.23 16.65 20.97
N SER A 219 -3.78 16.36 22.19
CA SER A 219 -4.62 15.72 23.22
C SER A 219 -5.67 16.65 23.82
N ASN A 220 -5.55 17.97 23.66
CA ASN A 220 -6.59 18.91 24.05
C ASN A 220 -7.80 18.76 23.11
N ALA A 221 -8.93 18.30 23.66
CA ALA A 221 -10.17 18.06 22.94
C ALA A 221 -10.74 19.32 22.23
N LYS A 222 -10.37 20.52 22.66
CA LYS A 222 -10.75 21.78 21.99
C LYS A 222 -9.83 22.15 20.82
N CYS A 223 -8.63 21.57 20.76
CA CYS A 223 -7.65 21.84 19.72
C CYS A 223 -7.74 20.78 18.61
N GLY A 224 -7.40 19.52 18.93
CA GLY A 224 -7.46 18.41 17.97
C GLY A 224 -6.58 18.55 16.72
N GLN A 225 -5.74 19.59 16.62
CA GLN A 225 -4.95 19.87 15.43
C GLN A 225 -4.03 18.67 15.09
N PRO A 226 -4.06 18.18 13.83
CA PRO A 226 -3.21 17.08 13.42
C PRO A 226 -1.85 17.59 12.90
N PHE A 227 -0.83 16.76 13.08
CA PHE A 227 0.54 17.02 12.65
C PHE A 227 1.15 15.75 12.03
N HIS A 228 2.02 15.92 11.04
CA HIS A 228 2.92 14.84 10.63
C HIS A 228 3.87 14.51 11.77
N GLN A 229 4.15 13.23 11.97
CA GLN A 229 5.12 12.78 12.98
C GLN A 229 6.48 13.48 12.84
N VAL A 230 7.00 13.60 11.62
CA VAL A 230 8.30 14.27 11.35
C VAL A 230 8.25 15.76 11.70
N CYS A 231 7.21 16.47 11.26
CA CYS A 231 7.05 17.89 11.57
C CYS A 231 6.96 18.12 13.09
N LEU A 232 6.15 17.34 13.79
CA LEU A 232 5.99 17.48 15.24
C LEU A 232 7.29 17.11 15.98
N TYR A 233 7.99 16.07 15.53
CA TYR A 233 9.28 15.68 16.09
C TYR A 233 10.32 16.80 15.95
N GLU A 234 10.45 17.39 14.75
CA GLU A 234 11.37 18.49 14.48
C GLU A 234 11.04 19.76 15.26
N TRP A 235 9.76 20.04 15.45
CA TRP A 235 9.29 21.13 16.29
C TRP A 235 9.65 20.92 17.76
N LEU A 236 9.23 19.79 18.34
CA LEU A 236 9.40 19.50 19.76
C LEU A 236 10.88 19.44 20.16
N ARG A 237 11.76 18.86 19.32
CA ARG A 237 13.20 18.80 19.62
C ARG A 237 13.88 20.18 19.64
N ALA A 238 13.28 21.20 19.03
CA ALA A 238 13.81 22.56 19.03
C ALA A 238 13.38 23.36 20.27
N ILE A 239 12.40 22.87 21.04
CA ILE A 239 11.87 23.53 22.23
C ILE A 239 12.63 23.06 23.48
N PRO A 240 13.27 23.98 24.25
CA PRO A 240 14.03 23.61 25.44
C PRO A 240 13.20 22.96 26.57
N SER A 241 11.91 23.26 26.68
CA SER A 241 11.00 22.67 27.68
C SER A 241 10.51 21.26 27.31
N THR A 242 10.78 20.78 26.10
CA THR A 242 10.39 19.43 25.68
C THR A 242 11.14 18.40 26.50
N THR A 243 10.38 17.48 27.09
CA THR A 243 10.92 16.34 27.82
C THR A 243 11.00 15.13 26.90
N GLN A 244 12.07 14.34 27.04
CA GLN A 244 12.21 13.06 26.37
C GLN A 244 12.19 11.94 27.42
N THR A 245 11.32 10.96 27.25
CA THR A 245 11.30 9.75 28.09
C THR A 245 11.37 8.54 27.16
N PHE A 246 12.48 7.81 27.22
CA PHE A 246 12.84 6.77 26.24
C PHE A 246 12.77 7.32 24.80
N ASN A 247 11.87 6.77 23.98
CA ASN A 247 11.64 7.17 22.59
C ASN A 247 10.40 8.07 22.42
N ARG A 248 9.87 8.68 23.50
CA ARG A 248 8.72 9.58 23.44
C ARG A 248 9.11 11.00 23.84
N LEU A 249 8.84 11.95 22.95
CA LEU A 249 8.91 13.38 23.24
C LEU A 249 7.55 13.86 23.79
N ARG A 250 7.59 14.76 24.77
CA ARG A 250 6.42 15.43 25.32
C ARG A 250 6.73 16.91 25.52
N GLY A 251 5.92 17.76 24.91
CA GLY A 251 5.98 19.21 25.04
C GLY A 251 4.65 19.82 24.61
N ASP A 252 4.59 21.14 24.61
CA ASP A 252 3.37 21.89 24.36
C ASP A 252 2.98 21.84 22.88
N CYS A 253 1.68 21.79 22.61
CA CYS A 253 1.15 21.81 21.25
C CYS A 253 1.52 23.12 20.53
N PRO A 254 2.07 23.06 19.28
CA PRO A 254 2.40 24.25 18.49
C PRO A 254 1.22 25.19 18.23
N TYR A 255 -0.01 24.68 18.38
CA TYR A 255 -1.23 25.37 17.99
C TYR A 255 -2.00 25.97 19.18
N CYS A 256 -2.16 25.22 20.27
CA CYS A 256 -2.88 25.68 21.46
C CYS A 256 -2.00 25.98 22.68
N ASN A 257 -0.70 25.63 22.63
CA ASN A 257 0.25 25.77 23.73
C ASN A 257 -0.17 24.99 25.01
N ASP A 258 -0.83 23.84 24.85
CA ASP A 258 -1.18 22.89 25.93
C ASP A 258 -0.49 21.53 25.73
#